data_AF-A0A0N4TQZ4-F1
#
_entry.id   AF-A0A0N4TQZ4-F1
#
_cell.length_a   1.000
_cell.length_b   1.000
_cell.length_c   1.000
_cell.angle_alpha   90.00
_cell.angle_beta   90.00
_cell.angle_gamma   90.00
#
_symmetry.space_group_name_H-M   'P 1'
#
loop_
_entity.id
_entity.type
_entity.pdbx_description
1 polymer ?
#
loop_
_entity_poly.entity_id
_entity_poly.type
_entity_poly.pdbx_seq_one_letter_code
_entity_poly.pdbx_strand_id
1 'polypeptide(L)'
;MIKKNKNRIFRGFEFGNYICEYMLDYGNDKSPFYWVRRERTPSDEQLYYLFNSYLDEIDKQKRNGDHFYPVKNLSLSREAEIQKLFIEACHFPAISHLF
;
A
#
# COMPACT_ATOMS: atom_id res chain seq x y z
N MET A 1 4.47 -16.26 -26.17
CA MET A 1 5.09 -15.53 -25.04
C MET A 1 4.27 -14.29 -24.76
N ILE A 2 3.24 -14.41 -23.91
CA ILE A 2 2.33 -13.29 -23.60
C ILE A 2 3.05 -12.38 -22.61
N LYS A 3 3.42 -11.17 -23.04
CA LYS A 3 3.84 -10.11 -22.13
C LYS A 3 2.63 -9.80 -21.23
N LYS A 4 2.65 -10.27 -19.98
CA LYS A 4 1.70 -9.80 -18.98
C LYS A 4 1.98 -8.31 -18.78
N ASN A 5 1.17 -7.46 -19.42
CA ASN A 5 1.01 -6.08 -18.98
C ASN A 5 0.48 -6.17 -17.54
N LYS A 6 1.38 -6.11 -16.54
CA LYS A 6 0.98 -5.70 -15.20
C LYS A 6 0.31 -4.35 -15.40
N ASN A 7 -1.02 -4.30 -15.25
CA ASN A 7 -1.73 -3.04 -15.14
C ASN A 7 -0.95 -2.20 -14.13
N ARG A 8 -0.55 -0.98 -14.53
CA ARG A 8 0.13 -0.05 -13.63
C ARG A 8 -0.88 0.38 -12.57
N ILE A 9 -1.03 -0.45 -11.55
CA ILE A 9 -1.79 -0.12 -10.36
C ILE A 9 -1.02 1.01 -9.67
N PHE A 10 -1.70 2.11 -9.39
CA PHE A 10 -1.11 3.24 -8.68
C PHE A 10 -0.72 2.76 -7.28
N ARG A 11 0.53 2.96 -6.83
CA ARG A 11 1.01 2.45 -5.53
C ARG A 11 0.11 2.82 -4.34
N GLY A 12 -0.52 4.00 -4.39
CA GLY A 12 -1.51 4.42 -3.39
C GLY A 12 -2.74 3.50 -3.32
N PHE A 13 -3.15 2.88 -4.43
CA PHE A 13 -4.21 1.87 -4.43
C PHE A 13 -3.75 0.58 -3.74
N GLU A 14 -2.52 0.12 -3.94
CA GLU A 14 -2.00 -1.06 -3.24
C GLU A 14 -1.99 -0.84 -1.72
N PHE A 15 -1.58 0.35 -1.26
CA PHE A 15 -1.64 0.70 0.17
C PHE A 15 -3.07 0.88 0.69
N GLY A 16 -3.95 1.53 -0.08
CA GLY A 16 -5.37 1.64 0.26
C GLY A 16 -6.03 0.26 0.40
N ASN A 17 -5.72 -0.66 -0.53
CA ASN A 17 -6.20 -2.03 -0.48
C ASN A 17 -5.66 -2.76 0.76
N TYR A 18 -4.38 -2.64 1.07
CA TYR A 18 -3.80 -3.20 2.30
C TYR A 18 -4.55 -2.73 3.56
N ILE A 19 -4.87 -1.43 3.66
CA ILE A 19 -5.62 -0.87 4.78
C ILE A 19 -7.03 -1.48 4.86
N CYS A 20 -7.73 -1.60 3.72
CA CYS A 20 -9.04 -2.23 3.66
C CYS A 20 -9.00 -3.70 4.10
N GLU A 21 -8.08 -4.47 3.54
CA GLU A 21 -7.87 -5.90 3.85
C GLU A 21 -7.53 -6.13 5.32
N TYR A 22 -6.78 -5.21 5.94
CA TYR A 22 -6.44 -5.31 7.36
C TYR A 22 -7.67 -5.27 8.28
N MET A 23 -8.78 -4.67 7.82
CA MET A 23 -10.07 -4.68 8.52
C MET A 23 -10.92 -5.92 8.20
N LEU A 24 -10.61 -6.67 7.14
CA LEU A 24 -11.37 -7.86 6.74
C LEU A 24 -10.86 -9.08 7.49
N ASP A 25 -11.76 -9.76 8.19
CA ASP A 25 -11.48 -11.01 8.89
C ASP A 25 -12.19 -12.16 8.19
N TYR A 26 -11.43 -12.94 7.44
CA TYR A 26 -11.90 -14.12 6.71
C TYR A 26 -12.00 -15.39 7.57
N GLY A 27 -11.81 -15.28 8.89
CA GLY A 27 -11.95 -16.40 9.83
C GLY A 27 -13.40 -16.76 10.19
N ASN A 28 -14.39 -16.09 9.61
CA ASN A 28 -15.81 -16.34 9.88
C ASN A 28 -16.29 -17.58 9.11
N ASP A 29 -16.73 -18.61 9.81
CA ASP A 29 -17.26 -19.85 9.25
C ASP A 29 -18.75 -19.78 8.88
N LYS A 30 -19.43 -18.68 9.23
CA LYS A 30 -20.84 -18.44 8.94
C LYS A 30 -21.01 -17.37 7.88
N SER A 31 -22.02 -17.53 7.03
CA SER A 31 -22.41 -16.52 6.04
C SER A 31 -22.47 -15.11 6.67
N PRO A 32 -21.90 -14.06 6.02
CA PRO A 32 -21.33 -14.03 4.67
C PRO A 32 -19.86 -14.50 4.55
N PHE A 33 -19.34 -15.23 5.55
CA PHE A 33 -17.99 -15.83 5.61
C PHE A 33 -16.83 -14.83 5.80
N TYR A 34 -17.14 -13.60 6.21
CA TYR A 34 -16.15 -12.65 6.70
C TYR A 34 -16.77 -11.74 7.78
N TRP A 35 -15.92 -11.05 8.54
CA TRP A 35 -16.29 -9.89 9.36
C TRP A 35 -15.55 -8.65 8.88
N VAL A 36 -16.18 -7.49 9.04
CA VAL A 36 -15.49 -6.20 8.91
C VAL A 36 -15.21 -5.69 10.33
N ARG A 37 -13.94 -5.67 10.71
CA ARG A 37 -13.44 -5.25 12.02
C ARG A 37 -12.75 -3.90 11.91
N ARG A 38 -13.55 -2.82 11.96
CA ARG A 38 -13.03 -1.45 11.84
C ARG A 38 -12.04 -1.09 12.95
N GLU A 39 -12.19 -1.71 14.11
CA GLU A 39 -11.28 -1.58 15.24
C GLU A 39 -9.86 -2.09 14.94
N ARG A 40 -9.68 -2.88 13.88
CA ARG A 40 -8.35 -3.33 13.41
C ARG A 40 -7.67 -2.33 12.50
N THR A 41 -8.29 -1.21 12.11
CA THR A 41 -7.66 -0.22 11.22
C THR A 41 -6.21 0.07 11.68
N PRO A 42 -5.21 -0.05 10.78
CA PRO A 42 -3.81 0.12 11.17
C PRO A 42 -3.59 1.52 11.72
N SER A 43 -2.79 1.63 12.79
CA SER A 43 -2.45 2.92 13.38
C SER A 43 -1.50 3.71 12.49
N ASP A 44 -1.44 5.03 12.69
CA ASP A 44 -0.46 5.89 12.01
C ASP A 44 0.97 5.41 12.24
N GLU A 45 1.28 4.88 13.42
CA GLU A 45 2.60 4.31 13.72
C GLU A 45 2.89 3.05 12.87
N GLN A 46 1.91 2.15 12.73
CA GLN A 46 2.05 0.96 11.88
C GLN A 46 2.24 1.33 10.41
N LEU A 47 1.47 2.31 9.92
CA LEU A 47 1.60 2.81 8.56
C LEU A 47 2.95 3.53 8.35
N TYR A 48 3.45 4.24 9.36
CA TYR A 48 4.77 4.87 9.33
C TYR A 48 5.87 3.82 9.16
N TYR A 49 5.85 2.72 9.93
CA TYR A 49 6.82 1.63 9.77
C TYR A 49 6.72 0.94 8.41
N LEU A 50 5.49 0.73 7.91
CA LEU A 50 5.24 0.16 6.59
C LEU A 50 5.88 1.03 5.48
N PHE A 51 5.58 2.33 5.49
CA PHE A 51 6.08 3.26 4.46
C PHE A 51 7.59 3.46 4.55
N ASN A 52 8.17 3.49 5.75
CA ASN A 52 9.61 3.49 5.91
C ASN A 52 10.26 2.24 5.30
N SER A 53 9.76 1.06 5.67
CA SER A 53 10.30 -0.21 5.15
C SER A 53 10.17 -0.31 3.63
N TYR A 54 9.06 0.18 3.07
CA TYR A 54 8.86 0.26 1.63
C TYR A 54 9.92 1.17 0.96
N LEU A 55 10.17 2.36 1.50
CA LEU A 55 11.16 3.28 0.96
C LEU A 55 12.59 2.74 1.11
N ASP A 56 12.90 1.98 2.17
CA ASP A 56 14.21 1.33 2.35
C ASP A 56 14.49 0.29 1.25
N GLU A 57 13.48 -0.52 0.90
CA GLU A 57 13.62 -1.49 -0.18
C GLU A 57 13.77 -0.79 -1.54
N ILE A 58 13.09 0.34 -1.74
CA ILE A 58 13.26 1.18 -2.93
C ILE A 58 14.68 1.74 -3.03
N ASP A 59 15.26 2.24 -1.93
CA ASP A 59 16.62 2.75 -1.93
C ASP A 59 17.66 1.65 -2.15
N LYS A 60 17.42 0.46 -1.61
CA LYS A 60 18.24 -0.73 -1.88
C LYS A 60 18.18 -1.13 -3.37
N GLN A 61 17.00 -1.13 -3.97
CA GLN A 61 16.82 -1.40 -5.40
C GLN A 61 17.56 -0.39 -6.28
N LYS A 62 17.50 0.92 -5.95
CA LYS A 62 18.27 1.96 -6.64
C LYS A 62 19.77 1.69 -6.58
N ARG A 63 20.31 1.30 -5.40
CA ARG A 63 21.73 0.97 -5.23
C ARG A 63 22.16 -0.25 -6.05
N ASN A 64 21.28 -1.24 -6.17
CA ASN A 64 21.57 -2.50 -6.86
C ASN A 64 21.32 -2.44 -8.39
N GLY A 65 20.80 -1.31 -8.91
CA GLY A 65 20.45 -1.15 -10.33
C GLY A 65 19.21 -1.94 -10.77
N ASP A 66 18.44 -2.48 -9.81
CA ASP A 66 17.28 -3.32 -10.07
C ASP A 66 16.01 -2.44 -10.01
N HIS A 67 15.50 -2.01 -11.17
CA HIS A 67 14.41 -1.03 -11.26
C HIS A 67 13.04 -1.69 -11.39
N PHE A 68 12.67 -2.53 -10.41
CA PHE A 68 11.41 -3.28 -10.45
C PHE A 68 10.18 -2.38 -10.30
N TYR A 69 10.31 -1.28 -9.56
CA TYR A 69 9.26 -0.27 -9.40
C TYR A 69 9.63 1.02 -10.15
N PRO A 70 8.70 1.61 -10.93
CA PRO A 70 8.94 2.88 -11.62
C PRO A 70 8.89 4.02 -10.60
N VAL A 71 10.02 4.29 -9.97
CA VAL A 71 10.17 5.37 -8.99
C VAL A 71 10.50 6.66 -9.74
N LYS A 72 9.47 7.39 -10.19
CA LYS A 72 9.64 8.78 -10.61
C LYS A 72 9.39 9.69 -9.40
N ASN A 73 10.27 10.66 -9.18
CA ASN A 73 10.10 11.79 -8.25
C ASN A 73 10.17 11.47 -6.74
N LEU A 74 11.22 10.76 -6.31
CA LEU A 74 11.66 10.70 -4.91
C LEU A 74 12.89 11.62 -4.76
N SER A 75 12.66 12.93 -4.62
CA SER A 75 13.72 13.91 -4.31
C SER A 75 13.39 14.77 -3.09
N LEU A 76 12.43 14.32 -2.28
CA LEU A 76 12.01 15.01 -1.06
C LEU A 76 12.79 14.45 0.12
N SER A 77 12.72 15.11 1.28
CA SER A 77 13.19 14.51 2.53
C SER A 77 12.39 13.24 2.83
N ARG A 78 13.01 12.28 3.54
CA ARG A 78 12.37 11.01 3.94
C ARG A 78 10.99 11.22 4.56
N GLU A 79 10.89 12.17 5.48
CA GLU A 79 9.62 12.50 6.12
C GLU A 79 8.57 13.02 5.13
N ALA A 80 8.95 13.87 4.18
CA ALA A 80 8.03 14.34 3.15
C ALA A 80 7.60 13.22 2.19
N GLU A 81 8.44 12.22 1.93
CA GLU A 81 8.08 11.04 1.16
C GLU A 81 7.09 10.14 1.90
N ILE A 82 7.29 9.94 3.20
CA ILE A 82 6.36 9.21 4.06
C ILE A 82 5.00 9.92 4.08
N GLN A 83 4.98 11.25 4.30
CA GLN A 83 3.73 12.03 4.29
C GLN A 83 3.01 11.94 2.94
N LYS A 84 3.75 11.93 1.83
CA LYS A 84 3.17 11.71 0.50
C LYS A 84 2.55 10.33 0.38
N LEU A 85 3.19 9.28 0.91
CA LEU A 85 2.63 7.92 0.91
C LEU A 85 1.37 7.80 1.77
N PHE A 86 1.31 8.49 2.91
CA PHE A 86 0.09 8.62 3.71
C PHE A 86 -1.05 9.23 2.88
N ILE A 87 -0.81 10.37 2.24
CA ILE A 87 -1.82 11.05 1.41
C ILE A 87 -2.27 10.14 0.25
N GLU A 88 -1.32 9.48 -0.42
CA GLU A 88 -1.63 8.54 -1.49
C GLU A 88 -2.49 7.38 -0.97
N ALA A 89 -2.14 6.74 0.14
CA ALA A 89 -2.90 5.63 0.71
C ALA A 89 -4.31 6.06 1.17
N CYS A 90 -4.44 7.27 1.73
CA CYS A 90 -5.70 7.81 2.23
C CYS A 90 -6.64 8.35 1.13
N HIS A 91 -6.15 8.56 -0.10
CA HIS A 91 -6.99 8.97 -1.23
C HIS A 91 -7.77 7.82 -1.89
N PHE A 92 -7.35 6.57 -1.70
CA PHE A 92 -7.98 5.41 -2.33
C PHE A 92 -8.93 4.57 -1.47
N PRO A 93 -9.21 4.77 -0.16
CA PRO A 93 -10.16 3.89 0.55
C PRO A 93 -11.54 3.87 -0.11
N ALA A 94 -12.04 5.02 -0.58
CA ALA A 94 -13.30 5.11 -1.31
C ALA A 94 -13.27 4.34 -2.65
N ILE A 95 -12.11 4.28 -3.32
CA ILE A 95 -11.93 3.54 -4.57
C ILE A 95 -11.72 2.04 -4.30
N SER A 96 -10.97 1.65 -3.27
CA SER A 96 -10.82 0.25 -2.87
C SER A 96 -12.14 -0.36 -2.42
N HIS A 97 -13.07 0.41 -1.83
CA HIS A 97 -14.42 -0.07 -1.54
C HIS A 97 -15.32 -0.27 -2.77
N LEU A 98 -14.92 0.23 -3.95
CA LEU A 98 -15.66 0.10 -5.22
C LEU A 98 -15.16 -1.04 -6.12
N PHE A 99 -13.98 -1.61 -5.85
CA PHE A 99 -13.34 -2.70 -6.60
C PHE A 99 -13.31 -3.99 -5.80
#